data_AF-A0A3M2CGN6-F1
#
_entry.id   AF-A0A3M2CGN6-F1
#
_cell.length_a   1.000
_cell.length_b   1.000
_cell.length_c   1.000
_cell.angle_alpha   90.00
_cell.angle_beta   90.00
_cell.angle_gamma   90.00
#
_symmetry.space_group_name_H-M   'P 1'
#
loop_
_entity.id
_entity.type
_entity.pdbx_description
1 polymer ?
#
loop_
_entity_poly.entity_id
_entity_poly.type
_entity_poly.pdbx_seq_one_letter_code
_entity_poly.pdbx_strand_id
1 'polypeptide(L)'
;MTKDATMGGEATPKPKFWISRLAVLVIMASWVYAGVSKIRSIDKFLGVIEQHGVIPVEYRLLGMVLPMVELLLALLMVFVLGSELRKAFGRTVLVMSAGLVVFFIVYLSMVPDAVLQTSGCGCWGKNGTPIPIASGMENSVRVGSMITTGTLLVLHAIALAGPVVTMRRMKEKRD
;
A
#
# COMPACT_ATOMS: atom_id res chain seq x y z
N MET A 1 -52.25 -5.74 30.84
CA MET A 1 -51.94 -5.09 29.55
C MET A 1 -50.42 -4.97 29.43
N THR A 2 -49.79 -6.02 28.91
CA THR A 2 -48.35 -6.08 28.62
C THR A 2 -48.15 -5.59 27.18
N LYS A 3 -47.43 -4.48 27.01
CA LYS A 3 -47.02 -3.97 25.71
C LYS A 3 -45.76 -4.73 25.29
N ASP A 4 -45.91 -5.63 24.33
CA ASP A 4 -44.79 -6.31 23.67
C ASP A 4 -43.98 -5.28 22.88
N ALA A 5 -42.82 -4.91 23.41
CA ALA A 5 -41.81 -4.16 22.69
C ALA A 5 -41.17 -5.11 21.66
N THR A 6 -41.73 -5.12 20.47
CA THR A 6 -41.08 -5.69 19.28
C THR A 6 -39.84 -4.83 19.01
N MET A 7 -38.71 -5.26 19.54
CA MET A 7 -37.38 -4.77 19.19
C MET A 7 -37.10 -5.16 17.74
N GLY A 8 -37.64 -4.36 16.82
CA GLY A 8 -37.27 -4.40 15.41
C GLY A 8 -35.79 -4.10 15.30
N GLY A 9 -34.99 -5.14 15.11
CA GLY A 9 -33.57 -5.00 14.81
C GLY A 9 -33.42 -4.18 13.54
N GLU A 10 -33.13 -2.88 13.69
CA GLU A 10 -32.77 -2.01 12.58
C GLU A 10 -31.54 -2.62 11.90
N ALA A 11 -31.77 -3.23 10.75
CA ALA A 11 -30.71 -3.79 9.92
C ALA A 11 -29.70 -2.68 9.64
N THR A 12 -28.51 -2.80 10.25
CA THR A 12 -27.46 -1.80 10.09
C THR A 12 -27.19 -1.59 8.59
N PRO A 13 -27.32 -0.35 8.08
CA PRO A 13 -27.25 -0.10 6.65
C PRO A 13 -25.87 -0.54 6.13
N LYS A 14 -25.87 -1.47 5.17
CA LYS A 14 -24.63 -1.97 4.54
C LYS A 14 -23.79 -0.76 4.06
N PRO A 15 -22.49 -0.69 4.42
CA PRO A 15 -21.67 0.44 4.01
C PRO A 15 -21.58 0.49 2.48
N LYS A 16 -22.01 1.62 1.90
CA LYS A 16 -22.12 1.86 0.45
C LYS A 16 -20.81 1.72 -0.36
N PHE A 17 -19.67 1.47 0.30
CA PHE A 17 -18.33 1.44 -0.29
C PHE A 17 -17.44 0.33 0.27
N TRP A 18 -18.01 -0.82 0.62
CA TRP A 18 -17.26 -1.88 1.32
C TRP A 18 -16.03 -2.37 0.53
N ILE A 19 -16.11 -2.46 -0.81
CA ILE A 19 -14.97 -2.85 -1.67
C ILE A 19 -13.84 -1.82 -1.59
N SER A 20 -14.13 -0.53 -1.73
CA SER A 20 -13.10 0.52 -1.61
C SER A 20 -12.51 0.57 -0.21
N ARG A 21 -13.31 0.34 0.85
CA ARG A 21 -12.80 0.27 2.22
C ARG A 21 -11.89 -0.94 2.42
N LEU A 22 -12.26 -2.10 1.88
CA LEU A 22 -11.41 -3.28 1.89
C LEU A 22 -10.09 -3.03 1.15
N ALA A 23 -10.14 -2.38 -0.01
CA ALA A 23 -8.94 -2.00 -0.75
C ALA A 23 -8.02 -1.07 0.07
N VAL A 24 -8.57 -0.03 0.70
CA VAL A 24 -7.79 0.85 1.60
C VAL A 24 -7.21 0.08 2.78
N LEU A 25 -7.95 -0.87 3.36
CA LEU A 25 -7.46 -1.68 4.47
C LEU A 25 -6.26 -2.55 4.05
N VAL A 26 -6.31 -3.16 2.86
CA VAL A 26 -5.19 -3.93 2.31
C VAL A 26 -3.98 -3.03 2.00
N ILE A 27 -4.21 -1.84 1.42
CA ILE A 27 -3.15 -0.84 1.18
C ILE A 27 -2.49 -0.42 2.50
N MET A 28 -3.30 -0.08 3.50
CA MET A 28 -2.84 0.31 4.83
C MET A 28 -2.01 -0.81 5.48
N ALA A 29 -2.52 -2.04 5.49
CA ALA A 29 -1.79 -3.19 6.04
C ALA A 29 -0.45 -3.42 5.32
N SER A 30 -0.42 -3.23 4.01
CA SER A 30 0.80 -3.35 3.21
C SER A 30 1.84 -2.28 3.58
N TRP A 31 1.42 -1.03 3.82
CA TRP A 31 2.31 0.02 4.30
C TRP A 31 2.84 -0.22 5.70
N VAL A 32 1.99 -0.68 6.63
CA VAL A 32 2.43 -1.07 7.98
C VAL A 32 3.47 -2.17 7.88
N TYR A 33 3.18 -3.22 7.12
CA TYR A 33 4.09 -4.34 6.95
C TYR A 33 5.42 -3.90 6.34
N ALA A 34 5.39 -3.09 5.28
CA ALA A 34 6.58 -2.57 4.61
C ALA A 34 7.43 -1.66 5.53
N GLY A 35 6.81 -0.76 6.29
CA GLY A 35 7.52 0.13 7.20
C GLY A 35 8.13 -0.63 8.38
N VAL A 36 7.36 -1.52 9.03
CA VAL A 36 7.85 -2.33 10.16
C VAL A 36 8.95 -3.28 9.74
N SER A 37 8.83 -3.92 8.57
CA SER A 37 9.86 -4.85 8.07
C SER A 37 11.19 -4.15 7.84
N LYS A 38 11.18 -2.93 7.27
CA LYS A 38 12.39 -2.12 7.08
C LYS A 38 12.98 -1.63 8.39
N ILE A 39 12.17 -1.15 9.34
CA ILE A 39 12.65 -0.68 10.65
C ILE A 39 13.36 -1.79 11.43
N ARG A 40 12.82 -3.02 11.39
CA ARG A 40 13.43 -4.18 12.08
C ARG A 40 14.79 -4.58 11.52
N SER A 41 15.18 -4.10 10.35
CA SER A 41 16.43 -4.47 9.67
C SER A 41 16.96 -3.32 8.84
N ILE A 42 17.02 -2.13 9.46
CA ILE A 42 17.35 -0.89 8.76
C ILE A 42 18.73 -0.96 8.10
N ASP A 43 19.75 -1.49 8.80
CA ASP A 43 21.11 -1.60 8.27
C ASP A 43 21.17 -2.47 7.02
N LYS A 44 20.41 -3.59 7.05
CA LYS A 44 20.36 -4.51 5.92
C LYS A 44 19.56 -3.92 4.76
N PHE A 45 18.49 -3.16 5.04
CA PHE A 45 17.74 -2.43 4.02
C PHE A 45 18.62 -1.37 3.33
N LEU A 46 19.40 -0.60 4.10
CA LEU A 46 20.35 0.36 3.57
C LEU A 46 21.46 -0.32 2.74
N GLY A 47 21.97 -1.46 3.22
CA GLY A 47 22.94 -2.27 2.46
C GLY A 47 22.39 -2.76 1.12
N VAL A 48 21.12 -3.16 1.05
CA VAL A 48 20.46 -3.52 -0.22
C VAL A 48 20.33 -2.30 -1.14
N ILE A 49 19.93 -1.13 -0.62
CA ILE A 49 19.86 0.11 -1.41
C ILE A 49 21.24 0.49 -1.97
N GLU A 50 22.29 0.38 -1.16
CA GLU A 50 23.66 0.67 -1.59
C GLU A 50 24.11 -0.29 -2.69
N GLN A 51 23.78 -1.57 -2.57
CA GLN A 51 24.08 -2.58 -3.60
C GLN A 51 23.34 -2.31 -4.93
N HIS A 52 22.14 -1.72 -4.88
CA HIS A 52 21.40 -1.36 -6.09
C HIS A 52 22.14 -0.32 -6.95
N GLY A 53 22.99 0.53 -6.35
CA GLY A 53 23.81 1.51 -7.08
C GLY A 53 23.03 2.62 -7.79
N VAL A 54 21.71 2.73 -7.56
CA VAL A 54 20.83 3.74 -8.21
C VAL A 54 20.79 5.05 -7.43
N ILE A 55 20.85 4.99 -6.10
CA ILE A 55 20.72 6.17 -5.22
C ILE A 55 22.13 6.64 -4.84
N PRO A 56 22.51 7.90 -5.19
CA PRO A 56 23.79 8.46 -4.76
C PRO A 56 23.94 8.48 -3.24
N VAL A 57 25.18 8.41 -2.76
CA VAL A 57 25.50 8.28 -1.32
C VAL A 57 24.96 9.47 -0.51
N GLU A 58 24.88 10.65 -1.12
CA GLU A 58 24.35 11.87 -0.50
C GLU A 58 22.86 11.74 -0.13
N TYR A 59 22.13 10.84 -0.80
CA TYR A 59 20.71 10.58 -0.58
C TYR A 59 20.46 9.37 0.33
N ARG A 60 21.47 8.84 1.02
CA ARG A 60 21.31 7.74 2.00
C ARG A 60 20.26 8.04 3.07
N LEU A 61 20.10 9.32 3.43
CA LEU A 61 19.06 9.78 4.35
C LEU A 61 17.64 9.46 3.87
N LEU A 62 17.37 9.46 2.54
CA LEU A 62 16.06 9.06 2.02
C LEU A 62 15.74 7.61 2.39
N GLY A 63 16.73 6.71 2.35
CA GLY A 63 16.56 5.32 2.77
C GLY A 63 16.18 5.20 4.24
N MET A 64 16.72 6.05 5.11
CA MET A 64 16.38 6.07 6.54
C MET A 64 14.98 6.64 6.81
N VAL A 65 14.55 7.62 6.01
CA VAL A 65 13.26 8.30 6.18
C VAL A 65 12.11 7.49 5.57
N LEU A 66 12.37 6.69 4.54
CA LEU A 66 11.34 5.95 3.81
C LEU A 66 10.43 5.09 4.71
N PRO A 67 10.93 4.26 5.65
CA PRO A 67 10.06 3.47 6.51
C PRO A 67 9.11 4.32 7.36
N MET A 68 9.56 5.52 7.77
CA MET A 68 8.73 6.46 8.53
C MET A 68 7.63 7.06 7.65
N VAL A 69 7.93 7.35 6.38
CA VAL A 69 6.94 7.79 5.39
C VAL A 69 5.89 6.71 5.14
N GLU A 70 6.30 5.45 5.01
CA GLU A 70 5.37 4.32 4.84
C GLU A 70 4.43 4.16 6.04
N LEU A 71 4.96 4.23 7.26
CA LEU A 71 4.12 4.16 8.48
C LEU A 71 3.22 5.39 8.63
N LEU A 72 3.70 6.58 8.25
CA LEU A 72 2.89 7.78 8.24
C LEU A 72 1.73 7.64 7.24
N LEU A 73 1.98 7.15 6.03
CA LEU A 73 0.92 6.87 5.06
C LEU A 73 -0.10 5.86 5.61
N ALA A 74 0.38 4.78 6.26
CA ALA A 74 -0.51 3.83 6.91
C ALA A 74 -1.40 4.48 7.99
N LEU A 75 -0.83 5.34 8.82
CA LEU A 75 -1.58 6.08 9.84
C LEU A 75 -2.61 7.01 9.19
N LEU A 76 -2.24 7.72 8.13
CA LEU A 76 -3.15 8.61 7.40
C LEU A 76 -4.32 7.83 6.76
N MET A 77 -4.10 6.58 6.34
CA MET A 77 -5.16 5.71 5.80
C MET A 77 -6.24 5.34 6.83
N VAL A 78 -5.95 5.40 8.13
CA VAL A 78 -6.98 5.19 9.18
C VAL A 78 -8.10 6.24 9.05
N PHE A 79 -7.73 7.49 8.79
CA PHE A 79 -8.71 8.57 8.57
C PHE A 79 -9.48 8.37 7.26
N VAL A 80 -8.80 7.85 6.23
CA VAL A 80 -9.40 7.50 4.94
C VAL A 80 -10.50 6.42 5.09
N LEU A 81 -10.29 5.42 5.95
CA LEU A 81 -11.25 4.35 6.23
C LEU A 81 -12.52 4.83 6.96
N GLY A 82 -12.41 5.83 7.83
CA GLY A 82 -13.52 6.33 8.63
C GLY A 82 -14.60 7.00 7.78
N SER A 83 -14.26 8.18 7.25
CA SER A 83 -15.23 9.06 6.57
C SER A 83 -14.62 9.93 5.46
N GLU A 84 -13.29 9.90 5.30
CA GLU A 84 -12.56 10.80 4.40
C GLU A 84 -12.42 10.28 2.96
N LEU A 85 -12.88 9.07 2.65
CA LEU A 85 -12.81 8.48 1.31
C LEU A 85 -13.39 9.39 0.19
N ARG A 86 -14.35 10.26 0.55
CA ARG A 86 -15.00 11.21 -0.36
C ARG A 86 -14.37 12.59 -0.38
N LYS A 87 -13.62 12.96 0.65
CA LYS A 87 -13.09 14.30 0.83
C LYS A 87 -11.77 14.46 0.09
N ALA A 88 -11.39 15.72 -0.16
CA ALA A 88 -10.14 16.04 -0.85
C ALA A 88 -8.93 15.43 -0.12
N PHE A 89 -8.94 15.46 1.22
CA PHE A 89 -7.88 14.88 2.04
C PHE A 89 -7.66 13.39 1.75
N GLY A 90 -8.71 12.56 1.82
CA GLY A 90 -8.54 11.13 1.59
C GLY A 90 -8.10 10.79 0.16
N ARG A 91 -8.53 11.59 -0.83
CA ARG A 91 -8.01 11.49 -2.20
C ARG A 91 -6.53 11.82 -2.28
N THR A 92 -6.09 12.91 -1.65
CA THR A 92 -4.67 13.30 -1.63
C THR A 92 -3.80 12.22 -1.00
N VAL A 93 -4.23 11.65 0.14
CA VAL A 93 -3.50 10.54 0.81
C VAL A 93 -3.38 9.32 -0.12
N LEU A 94 -4.48 8.93 -0.78
CA LEU A 94 -4.47 7.82 -1.74
C LEU A 94 -3.59 8.11 -2.97
N VAL A 95 -3.59 9.33 -3.48
CA VAL A 95 -2.73 9.73 -4.62
C VAL A 95 -1.25 9.75 -4.22
N MET A 96 -0.90 10.29 -3.04
CA MET A 96 0.46 10.26 -2.51
C MET A 96 0.95 8.82 -2.32
N SER A 97 0.10 7.98 -1.74
CA SER A 97 0.35 6.56 -1.57
C SER A 97 0.57 5.85 -2.91
N ALA A 98 -0.30 6.07 -3.90
CA ALA A 98 -0.13 5.53 -5.24
C ALA A 98 1.17 6.05 -5.90
N GLY A 99 1.49 7.33 -5.70
CA GLY A 99 2.72 7.96 -6.17
C GLY A 99 3.97 7.28 -5.62
N LEU A 100 3.97 6.90 -4.33
CA LEU A 100 5.07 6.15 -3.71
C LEU A 100 5.22 4.76 -4.34
N VAL A 101 4.11 4.09 -4.66
CA VAL A 101 4.12 2.79 -5.36
C VAL A 101 4.68 2.94 -6.78
N VAL A 102 4.27 3.98 -7.52
CA VAL A 102 4.80 4.28 -8.87
C VAL A 102 6.30 4.59 -8.80
N PHE A 103 6.71 5.46 -7.87
CA PHE A 103 8.11 5.78 -7.63
C PHE A 103 8.93 4.51 -7.36
N PHE A 104 8.39 3.60 -6.55
CA PHE A 104 9.03 2.32 -6.27
C PHE A 104 9.16 1.42 -7.51
N ILE A 105 8.15 1.37 -8.39
CA ILE A 105 8.23 0.65 -9.66
C ILE A 105 9.34 1.24 -10.54
N VAL A 106 9.37 2.57 -10.68
CA VAL A 106 10.38 3.27 -11.48
C VAL A 106 11.78 3.00 -10.91
N TYR A 107 11.93 3.09 -9.59
CA TYR A 107 13.18 2.75 -8.91
C TYR A 107 13.65 1.34 -9.25
N LEU A 108 12.79 0.33 -9.09
CA LEU A 108 13.15 -1.06 -9.43
C LEU A 108 13.47 -1.24 -10.91
N SER A 109 12.84 -0.50 -11.81
CA SER A 109 13.15 -0.57 -13.24
C SER A 109 14.54 -0.03 -13.60
N MET A 110 15.13 0.79 -12.73
CA MET A 110 16.49 1.32 -12.89
C MET A 110 17.57 0.40 -12.32
N VAL A 111 17.20 -0.57 -11.48
CA VAL A 111 18.17 -1.50 -10.88
C VAL A 111 18.50 -2.60 -11.89
N PRO A 112 19.79 -2.89 -12.16
CA PRO A 112 20.17 -3.98 -13.06
C PRO A 112 19.62 -5.32 -12.59
N ASP A 113 19.14 -6.14 -13.53
CA ASP A 113 18.55 -7.45 -13.23
C ASP A 113 19.49 -8.37 -12.45
N ALA A 114 20.79 -8.34 -12.77
CA ALA A 114 21.82 -9.11 -12.06
C ALA A 114 21.90 -8.72 -10.57
N VAL A 115 21.74 -7.42 -10.26
CA VAL A 115 21.77 -6.92 -8.88
C VAL A 115 20.50 -7.30 -8.14
N LEU A 116 19.33 -7.19 -8.78
CA LEU A 116 18.08 -7.65 -8.17
C LEU A 116 18.08 -9.15 -7.86
N GLN A 117 18.76 -9.95 -8.69
CA GLN A 117 18.97 -11.39 -8.46
C GLN A 117 19.98 -11.71 -7.36
N THR A 118 20.79 -10.74 -6.93
CA THR A 118 21.79 -10.90 -5.85
C THR A 118 21.50 -10.09 -4.59
N SER A 119 20.55 -9.18 -4.62
CA SER A 119 20.26 -8.28 -3.50
C SER A 119 18.77 -8.22 -3.15
N GLY A 120 17.90 -8.69 -4.05
CA GLY A 120 16.45 -8.65 -3.89
C GLY A 120 15.85 -7.26 -4.14
N CYS A 121 14.58 -7.09 -3.79
CA CYS A 121 13.84 -5.81 -3.97
C CYS A 121 13.75 -4.96 -2.69
N GLY A 122 14.19 -5.49 -1.54
CA GLY A 122 14.17 -4.79 -0.25
C GLY A 122 12.79 -4.60 0.39
N CYS A 123 11.69 -5.12 -0.19
CA CYS A 123 10.33 -4.85 0.28
C CYS A 123 9.80 -5.84 1.32
N TRP A 124 9.97 -7.14 1.06
CA TRP A 124 9.30 -8.22 1.79
C TRP A 124 10.37 -9.21 2.28
N GLY A 125 10.95 -8.92 3.45
CA GLY A 125 11.80 -9.88 4.15
C GLY A 125 10.98 -11.01 4.76
N LYS A 126 11.43 -12.26 4.65
CA LYS A 126 10.85 -13.38 5.39
C LYS A 126 11.46 -13.34 6.79
N ASN A 127 10.64 -13.18 7.83
CA ASN A 127 11.03 -13.29 9.24
C ASN A 127 12.13 -12.32 9.73
N GLY A 128 12.15 -11.07 9.26
CA GLY A 128 13.12 -10.07 9.77
C GLY A 128 14.57 -10.33 9.32
N THR A 129 14.77 -11.25 8.38
CA THR A 129 15.90 -11.20 7.47
C THR A 129 15.38 -10.58 6.17
N PRO A 130 16.00 -9.52 5.63
CA PRO A 130 15.91 -9.31 4.19
C PRO A 130 16.38 -10.62 3.62
N ILE A 131 15.49 -11.29 2.89
CA ILE A 131 15.85 -12.51 2.21
C ILE A 131 17.05 -12.08 1.35
N PRO A 132 18.26 -12.65 1.53
CA PRO A 132 19.22 -12.61 0.45
C PRO A 132 18.55 -13.43 -0.64
N ILE A 133 17.84 -12.73 -1.51
CA ILE A 133 17.25 -13.25 -2.72
C ILE A 133 18.43 -13.41 -3.69
N ALA A 134 19.39 -14.26 -3.30
CA ALA A 134 20.77 -14.24 -3.76
C ALA A 134 21.49 -15.45 -3.14
N SER A 135 21.30 -16.63 -3.68
CA SER A 135 21.85 -17.00 -4.97
C SER A 135 20.88 -17.87 -5.77
N GLY A 136 20.64 -17.52 -7.05
CA GLY A 136 20.05 -18.44 -8.03
C GLY A 136 18.53 -18.48 -8.15
N MET A 137 17.80 -17.37 -7.95
CA MET A 137 16.35 -17.41 -8.13
C MET A 137 15.87 -17.27 -9.59
N GLU A 138 14.86 -18.07 -9.93
CA GLU A 138 14.05 -17.97 -11.15
C GLU A 138 13.30 -16.62 -11.27
N ASN A 139 13.04 -16.21 -12.51
CA ASN A 139 12.22 -15.04 -12.89
C ASN A 139 10.84 -14.95 -12.17
N SER A 140 10.34 -16.06 -11.62
CA SER A 140 9.04 -16.18 -10.96
C SER A 140 8.85 -15.25 -9.75
N VAL A 141 9.89 -14.94 -8.99
CA VAL A 141 9.78 -14.10 -7.78
C VAL A 141 9.89 -12.59 -8.09
N ARG A 142 10.60 -12.21 -9.16
CA ARG A 142 10.53 -10.85 -9.72
C ARG A 142 9.12 -10.56 -10.19
N VAL A 143 8.54 -11.50 -10.93
CA VAL A 143 7.14 -11.46 -11.37
C VAL A 143 6.21 -11.37 -10.15
N GLY A 144 6.47 -12.14 -9.08
CA GLY A 144 5.74 -12.04 -7.82
C GLY A 144 5.75 -10.63 -7.22
N SER A 145 6.93 -10.01 -7.11
CA SER A 145 7.06 -8.63 -6.59
C SER A 145 6.34 -7.61 -7.49
N MET A 146 6.47 -7.75 -8.80
CA MET A 146 5.76 -6.88 -9.77
C MET A 146 4.24 -7.08 -9.69
N ILE A 147 3.76 -8.31 -9.51
CA ILE A 147 2.34 -8.60 -9.33
C ILE A 147 1.83 -8.00 -8.02
N THR A 148 2.57 -8.12 -6.91
CA THR A 148 2.16 -7.53 -5.62
C THR A 148 2.09 -6.01 -5.72
N THR A 149 3.10 -5.37 -6.32
CA THR A 149 3.12 -3.92 -6.50
C THR A 149 2.04 -3.45 -7.49
N GLY A 150 1.83 -4.20 -8.58
CA GLY A 150 0.75 -3.95 -9.55
C GLY A 150 -0.64 -4.12 -8.92
N THR A 151 -0.82 -5.14 -8.08
CA THR A 151 -2.06 -5.36 -7.31
C THR A 151 -2.32 -4.17 -6.38
N LEU A 152 -1.29 -3.65 -5.71
CA LEU A 152 -1.43 -2.44 -4.90
C LEU A 152 -1.90 -1.25 -5.74
N LEU A 153 -1.36 -1.02 -6.95
CA LEU A 153 -1.85 0.05 -7.83
C LEU A 153 -3.32 -0.15 -8.23
N VAL A 154 -3.73 -1.37 -8.56
CA VAL A 154 -5.13 -1.68 -8.87
C VAL A 154 -6.03 -1.38 -7.66
N LEU A 155 -5.61 -1.73 -6.45
CA LEU A 155 -6.34 -1.40 -5.22
C LEU A 155 -6.45 0.12 -5.01
N HIS A 156 -5.43 0.90 -5.35
CA HIS A 156 -5.52 2.37 -5.31
C HIS A 156 -6.56 2.89 -6.30
N ALA A 157 -6.58 2.36 -7.51
CA ALA A 157 -7.59 2.73 -8.51
C ALA A 157 -9.00 2.41 -8.02
N ILE A 158 -9.22 1.23 -7.41
CA ILE A 158 -10.51 0.83 -6.82
C ILE A 158 -10.90 1.76 -5.66
N ALA A 159 -9.94 2.12 -4.80
CA ALA A 159 -10.17 3.02 -3.66
C ALA A 159 -10.56 4.44 -4.13
N LEU A 160 -9.90 4.95 -5.18
CA LEU A 160 -10.14 6.28 -5.75
C LEU A 160 -11.44 6.35 -6.58
N ALA A 161 -11.72 5.33 -7.39
CA ALA A 161 -12.84 5.32 -8.33
C ALA A 161 -14.18 4.96 -7.67
N GLY A 162 -14.17 4.10 -6.65
CA GLY A 162 -15.40 3.61 -6.01
C GLY A 162 -16.37 4.71 -5.56
N PRO A 163 -15.92 5.76 -4.84
CA PRO A 163 -16.76 6.90 -4.50
C PRO A 163 -17.42 7.58 -5.70
N VAL A 164 -16.69 7.72 -6.81
CA VAL A 164 -17.15 8.43 -8.02
C VAL A 164 -18.24 7.64 -8.74
N VAL A 165 -18.04 6.34 -8.93
CA VAL A 165 -18.98 5.47 -9.65
C VAL A 165 -20.32 5.37 -8.90
N THR A 166 -20.29 5.15 -7.58
CA THR A 166 -21.52 5.04 -6.80
C THR A 166 -22.28 6.37 -6.72
N MET A 167 -21.58 7.51 -6.69
CA MET A 167 -22.23 8.83 -6.70
C MET A 167 -22.96 9.10 -8.03
N ARG A 168 -22.37 8.74 -9.18
CA ARG A 168 -23.04 8.86 -10.49
C ARG A 168 -24.31 8.03 -10.55
N ARG A 169 -24.26 6.75 -10.15
CA ARG A 169 -25.45 5.87 -10.12
C ARG A 169 -26.56 6.36 -9.20
N MET A 170 -26.24 7.05 -8.11
CA MET A 170 -27.26 7.61 -7.21
C MET A 170 -27.93 8.86 -7.78
N LYS A 171 -27.20 9.65 -8.59
CA LYS A 171 -27.78 10.81 -9.28
C LYS A 171 -28.77 10.36 -10.36
N GLU A 172 -28.37 9.38 -11.18
CA GLU A 172 -29.20 8.83 -12.26
C GLU A 172 -30.51 8.18 -11.78
N LYS A 173 -30.58 7.66 -10.55
CA LYS A 173 -31.82 7.11 -9.98
C LYS A 173 -32.79 8.16 -9.42
N ARG A 174 -32.36 9.41 -9.30
CA ARG A 174 -33.17 10.52 -8.76
C ARG A 174 -33.84 11.32 -9.87
N ASP A 175 -33.23 11.31 -11.05
CA ASP A 175 -33.72 11.95 -12.27
C ASP A 175 -34.70 11.00 -12.99
#